data_AF-A0A6S6XIJ1-F1
#
_entry.id   AF-A0A6S6XIJ1-F1
#
_cell.length_a   1.000
_cell.length_b   1.000
_cell.length_c   1.000
_cell.angle_alpha   90.00
_cell.angle_beta   90.00
_cell.angle_gamma   90.00
#
_symmetry.space_group_name_H-M   'P 1'
#
loop_
_entity.id
_entity.type
_entity.pdbx_description
1 polymer ?
#
loop_
_entity_poly.entity_id
_entity_poly.type
_entity_poly.pdbx_seq_one_letter_code
_entity_poly.pdbx_strand_id
1 'polypeptide(L)'
;MHKLLERAPVIYAAFLLLFTIPFLVSLYFGDQLIMSHGVVWFILNILIEATLTAFCAAKRKISTTAANIVSQFLPLLSLLYIGMTGAVIREVNASLLILHAMICFVCCFVVSFLYKNGPVFRVACAVFNSILLFLLLAASFFAMTFGQIRQDSIVNRVMSPNRSYTAVVIDSDQGALGGNTLVDIEHNASEINVWFGRFIKITKVYTGEWGEFDTMSMEWKNDSTLLINGKSYEVD
;
A
#
# COMPACT_ATOMS: atom_id res chain seq x y z
N MET A 1 20.79 23.96 9.27
CA MET A 1 20.25 22.93 10.19
C MET A 1 19.15 23.47 11.11
N HIS A 2 19.35 24.57 11.86
CA HIS A 2 18.37 25.05 12.86
C HIS A 2 16.94 25.26 12.32
N LYS A 3 16.77 25.92 11.16
CA LYS A 3 15.45 26.17 10.54
C LYS A 3 14.68 24.92 10.11
N LEU A 4 15.38 23.82 9.76
CA LEU A 4 14.75 22.54 9.41
C LEU A 4 14.19 21.85 10.65
N LEU A 5 14.85 22.02 11.80
CA LEU A 5 14.44 21.42 13.08
C LEU A 5 13.09 21.97 13.59
N GLU A 6 12.75 23.21 13.26
CA GLU A 6 11.51 23.89 13.70
C GLU A 6 10.26 23.44 12.95
N ARG A 7 10.46 22.65 11.88
CA ARG A 7 9.43 22.19 10.95
C ARG A 7 9.34 20.67 10.91
N ALA A 8 9.74 19.96 11.97
CA ALA A 8 9.77 18.50 12.01
C ALA A 8 8.44 17.83 11.58
N PRO A 9 7.24 18.24 12.05
CA PRO A 9 5.97 17.70 11.56
C PRO A 9 5.70 17.96 10.08
N VAL A 10 6.19 19.10 9.56
CA VAL A 10 6.07 19.44 8.13
C VAL A 10 6.96 18.53 7.29
N ILE A 11 8.16 18.19 7.77
CA ILE A 11 9.05 17.23 7.12
C ILE A 11 8.40 15.84 7.09
N TYR A 12 7.78 15.41 8.20
CA TYR A 12 7.06 14.13 8.23
C TYR A 12 5.87 14.15 7.25
N ALA A 13 5.07 15.22 7.23
CA ALA A 13 3.98 15.35 6.26
C ALA A 13 4.48 15.34 4.81
N ALA A 14 5.60 16.03 4.52
CA ALA A 14 6.21 16.02 3.20
C ALA A 14 6.69 14.63 2.80
N PHE A 15 7.26 13.85 3.73
CA PHE A 15 7.62 12.45 3.50
C PHE A 15 6.38 11.62 3.11
N LEU A 16 5.29 11.68 3.89
CA LEU A 16 4.06 10.93 3.58
C LEU A 16 3.51 11.30 2.19
N LEU A 17 3.49 12.60 1.86
CA LEU A 17 3.03 13.08 0.55
C LEU A 17 3.95 12.66 -0.61
N LEU A 18 5.26 12.61 -0.38
CA LEU A 18 6.24 12.21 -1.39
C LEU A 18 6.01 10.78 -1.89
N PHE A 19 5.47 9.89 -1.05
CA PHE A 19 5.09 8.54 -1.47
C PHE A 19 3.63 8.45 -1.95
N THR A 20 2.74 9.19 -1.30
CA THR A 20 1.31 9.19 -1.65
C THR A 20 1.05 9.69 -3.07
N ILE A 21 1.71 10.78 -3.48
CA ILE A 21 1.47 11.40 -4.80
C ILE A 21 1.90 10.48 -5.95
N PRO A 22 3.12 9.91 -5.98
CA PRO A 22 3.49 8.92 -7.00
C PRO A 22 2.56 7.72 -7.03
N PHE A 23 2.11 7.22 -5.87
CA PHE A 23 1.15 6.11 -5.82
C PHE A 23 -0.21 6.47 -6.41
N LEU A 24 -0.68 7.72 -6.24
CA LEU A 24 -1.90 8.19 -6.91
C LEU A 24 -1.72 8.20 -8.43
N VAL A 25 -0.55 8.64 -8.90
CA VAL A 25 -0.20 8.62 -10.32
C VAL A 25 -0.14 7.18 -10.84
N SER A 26 0.49 6.26 -10.11
CA SER A 26 0.55 4.84 -10.47
C SER A 26 -0.84 4.22 -10.61
N LEU A 27 -1.75 4.45 -9.66
CA LEU A 27 -3.14 3.97 -9.78
C LEU A 27 -3.86 4.53 -11.01
N TYR A 28 -3.61 5.80 -11.36
CA TYR A 28 -4.22 6.42 -12.54
C TYR A 28 -3.76 5.74 -13.84
N PHE A 29 -2.49 5.34 -13.93
CA PHE A 29 -1.93 4.67 -15.11
C PHE A 29 -2.11 3.14 -15.11
N GLY A 30 -2.60 2.56 -14.01
CA GLY A 30 -2.71 1.11 -13.84
C GLY A 30 -1.38 0.44 -13.50
N ASP A 31 -0.41 1.21 -13.02
CA ASP A 31 0.87 0.70 -12.57
C ASP A 31 0.77 0.21 -11.12
N GLN A 32 1.39 -0.94 -10.86
CA GLN A 32 1.51 -1.50 -9.52
C GLN A 32 2.98 -1.71 -9.17
N LEU A 33 3.28 -1.59 -7.88
CA LEU A 33 4.63 -1.77 -7.35
C LEU A 33 4.76 -3.18 -6.80
N ILE A 34 5.45 -4.04 -7.54
CA ILE A 34 5.76 -5.40 -7.11
C ILE A 34 7.01 -5.36 -6.23
N MET A 35 6.86 -5.72 -4.96
CA MET A 35 7.96 -5.75 -3.99
C MET A 35 8.74 -7.06 -4.07
N SER A 36 10.06 -6.98 -4.21
CA SER A 36 10.90 -8.19 -4.23
C SER A 36 11.04 -8.82 -2.83
N HIS A 37 11.03 -8.00 -1.77
CA HIS A 37 11.19 -8.44 -0.39
C HIS A 37 10.29 -7.66 0.56
N GLY A 38 9.05 -8.15 0.78
CA GLY A 38 8.07 -7.48 1.63
C GLY A 38 8.53 -7.26 3.09
N VAL A 39 9.33 -8.16 3.66
CA VAL A 39 9.88 -7.99 5.03
C VAL A 39 10.89 -6.85 5.10
N VAL A 40 11.76 -6.71 4.10
CA VAL A 40 12.75 -5.63 4.04
C VAL A 40 12.04 -4.29 3.89
N TRP A 41 11.04 -4.22 3.00
CA TRP A 41 10.18 -3.05 2.85
C TRP A 41 9.53 -2.66 4.19
N PHE A 42 8.95 -3.62 4.90
CA PHE A 42 8.32 -3.40 6.20
C PHE A 42 9.29 -2.82 7.25
N ILE A 43 10.48 -3.41 7.39
CA ILE A 43 11.50 -2.96 8.35
C ILE A 43 11.96 -1.53 8.04
N LEU A 44 12.20 -1.22 6.76
CA LEU A 44 12.66 0.10 6.34
C LEU A 44 11.61 1.18 6.64
N ASN A 45 10.32 0.92 6.36
CA ASN A 45 9.28 1.90 6.65
C ASN A 45 9.13 2.15 8.15
N ILE A 46 9.13 1.10 8.99
CA ILE A 46 9.10 1.27 10.45
C ILE A 46 10.29 2.07 10.95
N LEU A 47 11.49 1.81 10.42
CA LEU A 47 12.68 2.56 10.83
C LEU A 47 12.55 4.05 10.49
N ILE A 48 12.01 4.36 9.32
CA ILE A 48 11.77 5.75 8.90
C ILE A 48 10.73 6.41 9.80
N GLU A 49 9.59 5.76 10.04
CA GLU A 49 8.52 6.28 10.89
C GLU A 49 8.98 6.50 12.33
N ALA A 50 9.70 5.54 12.91
CA ALA A 50 10.29 5.66 14.24
C ALA A 50 11.28 6.83 14.29
N THR A 51 12.11 7.00 13.26
CA THR A 51 13.09 8.10 13.17
C THR A 51 12.40 9.46 13.07
N LEU A 52 11.39 9.59 12.21
CA LEU A 52 10.62 10.83 12.03
C LEU A 52 9.83 11.19 13.29
N THR A 53 9.29 10.18 13.98
CA THR A 53 8.57 10.34 15.26
C THR A 53 9.51 10.78 16.37
N ALA A 54 10.67 10.11 16.51
CA ALA A 54 11.70 10.49 17.47
C ALA A 54 12.23 11.90 17.21
N PHE A 55 12.43 12.26 15.94
CA PHE A 55 12.85 13.59 15.52
C PHE A 55 11.79 14.65 15.90
N CYS A 56 10.51 14.39 15.62
CA CYS A 56 9.40 15.23 16.04
C CYS A 56 9.34 15.39 17.56
N ALA A 57 9.55 14.31 18.33
CA ALA A 57 9.54 14.34 19.79
C ALA A 57 10.70 15.13 20.39
N ALA A 58 11.91 14.98 19.83
CA ALA A 58 13.10 15.69 20.28
C ALA A 58 13.00 17.21 20.06
N LYS A 59 12.28 17.64 19.02
CA LYS A 59 12.18 19.05 18.62
C LYS A 59 10.86 19.72 18.97
N ARG A 60 9.97 19.05 19.70
CA ARG A 60 8.63 19.57 20.10
C ARG A 60 8.62 20.93 20.80
N LYS A 61 9.72 21.35 21.44
CA LYS A 61 9.83 22.64 22.15
C LYS A 61 10.09 23.82 21.23
N ILE A 62 10.59 23.57 20.02
CA ILE A 62 10.94 24.60 19.03
C ILE A 62 10.05 24.35 17.82
N SER A 63 8.82 24.87 17.87
CA SER A 63 7.82 24.63 16.82
C SER A 63 7.27 25.93 16.25
N THR A 64 7.05 25.93 14.94
CA THR A 64 6.34 27.00 14.24
C THR A 64 4.82 26.77 14.29
N THR A 65 4.03 27.82 14.05
CA THR A 65 2.56 27.70 13.92
C THR A 65 2.17 26.66 12.87
N ALA A 66 2.88 26.64 11.73
CA ALA A 66 2.66 25.65 10.68
C ALA A 66 2.93 24.22 11.18
N ALA A 67 4.04 23.98 11.88
CA ALA A 67 4.35 22.68 12.46
C ALA A 67 3.29 22.21 13.46
N ASN A 68 2.79 23.13 14.29
CA ASN A 68 1.73 22.83 15.25
C ASN A 68 0.43 22.45 14.53
N ILE A 69 0.01 23.18 13.50
CA ILE A 69 -1.21 22.84 12.73
C ILE A 69 -1.03 21.50 11.99
N VAL A 70 0.05 21.34 11.24
CA VAL A 70 0.32 20.13 10.45
C VAL A 70 0.36 18.88 11.32
N SER A 71 0.93 18.97 12.53
CA SER A 71 0.97 17.83 13.47
C SER A 71 -0.41 17.25 13.78
N GLN A 72 -1.47 18.06 13.79
CA GLN A 72 -2.83 17.61 14.09
C GLN A 72 -3.45 16.79 12.94
N PHE A 73 -3.00 17.06 11.71
CA PHE A 73 -3.48 16.39 10.50
C PHE A 73 -2.59 15.23 10.07
N LEU A 74 -1.47 14.98 10.74
CA LEU A 74 -0.60 13.83 10.45
C LEU A 74 -1.34 12.48 10.51
N PRO A 75 -2.22 12.20 11.49
CA PRO A 75 -2.97 10.94 11.51
C PRO A 75 -3.87 10.78 10.28
N LEU A 76 -4.58 11.84 9.89
CA LEU A 76 -5.40 11.84 8.68
C LEU A 76 -4.55 11.61 7.42
N LEU A 77 -3.39 12.27 7.32
CA LEU A 77 -2.47 12.09 6.21
C LEU A 77 -1.86 10.68 6.18
N SER A 78 -1.62 10.07 7.34
CA SER A 78 -1.15 8.68 7.42
C SER A 78 -2.19 7.71 6.87
N LEU A 79 -3.49 7.94 7.10
CA LEU A 79 -4.54 7.09 6.51
C LEU A 79 -4.54 7.16 4.98
N LEU A 80 -4.35 8.36 4.42
CA LEU A 80 -4.22 8.52 2.97
C LEU A 80 -3.00 7.75 2.44
N TYR A 81 -1.85 7.92 3.07
CA TYR A 81 -0.62 7.20 2.72
C TYR A 81 -0.78 5.67 2.79
N ILE A 82 -1.38 5.17 3.87
CA ILE A 82 -1.66 3.74 4.10
C ILE A 82 -2.61 3.20 3.03
N GLY A 83 -3.70 3.93 2.74
CA GLY A 83 -4.67 3.54 1.71
C GLY A 83 -4.02 3.43 0.33
N MET A 84 -3.18 4.39 -0.02
CA MET A 84 -2.43 4.36 -1.28
C MET A 84 -1.40 3.24 -1.33
N THR A 85 -0.71 2.99 -0.21
CA THR A 85 0.26 1.89 -0.08
C THR A 85 -0.42 0.54 -0.30
N GLY A 86 -1.57 0.30 0.35
CA GLY A 86 -2.32 -0.95 0.20
C GLY A 86 -2.95 -1.14 -1.19
N ALA A 87 -3.17 -0.06 -1.94
CA ALA A 87 -3.73 -0.12 -3.29
C ALA A 87 -2.66 -0.36 -4.38
N VAL A 88 -1.44 0.13 -4.19
CA VAL A 88 -0.37 0.09 -5.22
C VAL A 88 0.60 -1.05 -5.00
N ILE A 89 0.92 -1.39 -3.74
CA ILE A 89 1.95 -2.38 -3.44
C ILE A 89 1.36 -3.79 -3.51
N ARG A 90 2.01 -4.67 -4.27
CA ARG A 90 1.73 -6.12 -4.31
C ARG A 90 2.85 -6.95 -3.70
N GLU A 91 2.54 -8.24 -3.49
CA GLU A 91 3.49 -9.27 -3.04
C GLU A 91 4.09 -8.98 -1.66
N VAL A 92 3.39 -8.17 -0.86
CA VAL A 92 3.64 -7.99 0.57
C VAL A 92 2.54 -8.69 1.35
N ASN A 93 2.94 -9.44 2.38
CA ASN A 93 2.00 -10.13 3.25
C ASN A 93 0.99 -9.15 3.88
N ALA A 94 -0.30 -9.48 3.81
CA ALA A 94 -1.38 -8.62 4.30
C ALA A 94 -1.23 -8.26 5.79
N SER A 95 -0.77 -9.19 6.63
CA SER A 95 -0.52 -8.93 8.04
C SER A 95 0.61 -7.92 8.26
N LEU A 96 1.65 -7.92 7.42
CA LEU A 96 2.71 -6.90 7.47
C LEU A 96 2.18 -5.52 7.06
N LEU A 97 1.31 -5.45 6.03
CA LEU A 97 0.67 -4.20 5.63
C LEU A 97 -0.24 -3.64 6.73
N ILE A 98 -1.05 -4.49 7.39
CA ILE A 98 -1.91 -4.09 8.51
C ILE A 98 -1.06 -3.61 9.70
N LEU A 99 0.00 -4.34 10.04
CA LEU A 99 0.89 -3.95 11.13
C LEU A 99 1.59 -2.61 10.85
N HIS A 100 2.07 -2.42 9.62
CA HIS A 100 2.63 -1.14 9.16
C HIS A 100 1.61 -0.02 9.27
N ALA A 101 0.37 -0.24 8.80
CA ALA A 101 -0.71 0.73 8.90
C ALA A 101 -0.96 1.19 10.35
N MET A 102 -1.00 0.24 11.29
CA MET A 102 -1.18 0.54 12.71
C MET A 102 -0.01 1.35 13.27
N ILE A 103 1.23 0.95 12.98
CA ILE A 103 2.43 1.63 13.49
C ILE A 103 2.53 3.05 12.93
N CYS A 104 2.32 3.23 11.62
CA CYS A 104 2.33 4.51 10.95
C CYS A 104 1.31 5.48 11.57
N PHE A 105 0.07 5.02 11.73
CA PHE A 105 -0.99 5.83 12.32
C PHE A 105 -0.68 6.19 13.76
N VAL A 106 -0.24 5.23 14.58
CA VAL A 106 0.11 5.47 15.99
C VAL A 106 1.27 6.47 16.11
N CYS A 107 2.30 6.36 15.26
CA CYS A 107 3.39 7.32 15.19
C CYS A 107 2.89 8.74 14.94
N CYS A 108 2.07 8.92 13.90
CA CYS A 108 1.46 10.21 13.57
C CYS A 108 0.51 10.72 14.66
N PHE A 109 -0.24 9.82 15.31
CA PHE A 109 -1.13 10.14 16.43
C PHE A 109 -0.34 10.65 17.63
N VAL A 110 0.73 9.97 18.03
CA VAL A 110 1.64 10.42 19.09
C VAL A 110 2.19 11.82 18.77
N VAL A 111 2.64 12.07 17.54
CA VAL A 111 3.13 13.40 17.13
C VAL A 111 2.05 14.47 17.29
N SER A 112 0.77 14.18 16.99
CA SER A 112 -0.32 15.14 17.18
C SER A 112 -0.50 15.61 18.63
N PHE A 113 -0.20 14.76 19.63
CA PHE A 113 -0.27 15.14 21.05
C PHE A 113 0.96 15.89 21.55
N LEU A 114 2.11 15.72 20.90
CA LEU A 114 3.37 16.33 21.33
C LEU A 114 3.45 17.83 21.03
N TYR A 115 2.67 18.32 20.06
CA TYR A 115 2.71 19.70 19.60
C TYR A 115 1.54 20.52 20.17
N LYS A 116 1.81 21.78 20.49
CA LYS A 116 0.85 22.66 21.18
C LYS A 116 0.01 23.44 20.18
N ASN A 117 -1.30 23.41 20.35
CA ASN A 117 -2.26 24.31 19.70
C ASN A 117 -3.24 24.86 20.74
N GLY A 118 -4.12 25.78 20.31
CA GLY A 118 -5.24 26.23 21.12
C GLY A 118 -6.05 25.05 21.67
N PRO A 119 -6.50 25.11 22.94
CA PRO A 119 -7.03 23.96 23.66
C PRO A 119 -8.26 23.35 22.98
N VAL A 120 -9.17 24.19 22.46
CA VAL A 120 -10.39 23.75 21.77
C VAL A 120 -10.06 22.98 20.49
N PHE A 121 -9.21 23.55 19.63
CA PHE A 121 -8.81 22.93 18.37
C PHE A 121 -8.10 21.59 18.60
N ARG A 122 -7.19 21.54 19.58
CA ARG A 122 -6.48 20.31 19.94
C ARG A 122 -7.45 19.22 20.43
N VAL A 123 -8.43 19.57 21.26
CA VAL A 123 -9.43 18.60 21.76
C VAL A 123 -10.27 18.07 20.60
N ALA A 124 -10.74 18.93 19.70
CA ALA A 124 -11.51 18.52 18.53
C ALA A 124 -10.72 17.54 17.64
N CYS A 125 -9.46 17.86 17.31
CA CYS A 125 -8.58 16.97 16.54
C CYS A 125 -8.29 15.66 17.28
N ALA A 126 -8.07 15.71 18.59
CA ALA A 126 -7.83 14.50 19.39
C ALA A 126 -9.04 13.56 19.39
N VAL A 127 -10.26 14.08 19.55
CA VAL A 127 -11.50 13.28 19.47
C VAL A 127 -11.63 12.66 18.08
N PHE A 128 -11.50 13.46 17.02
CA PHE A 128 -11.58 12.97 15.64
C PHE A 128 -10.54 11.87 15.35
N ASN A 129 -9.28 12.11 15.70
CA ASN A 129 -8.21 11.13 15.48
C ASN A 129 -8.38 9.87 16.35
N SER A 130 -9.01 9.97 17.52
CA SER A 130 -9.33 8.81 18.36
C SER A 130 -10.43 7.95 17.75
N ILE A 131 -11.44 8.58 17.13
CA ILE A 131 -12.45 7.86 16.35
C ILE A 131 -11.79 7.15 15.17
N LEU A 132 -10.90 7.82 14.45
CA LEU A 132 -10.13 7.19 13.36
C LEU A 132 -9.27 6.02 13.84
N LEU A 133 -8.60 6.16 14.99
CA LEU A 133 -7.84 5.06 15.59
C LEU A 133 -8.76 3.87 15.91
N PHE A 134 -9.91 4.13 16.53
CA PHE A 134 -10.89 3.10 16.84
C PHE A 134 -11.37 2.38 15.57
N LEU A 135 -11.70 3.13 14.51
CA LEU A 135 -12.09 2.57 13.22
C LEU A 135 -10.97 1.75 12.58
N LEU A 136 -9.72 2.22 12.64
CA LEU A 136 -8.55 1.50 12.13
C LEU A 136 -8.31 0.21 12.92
N LEU A 137 -8.43 0.24 14.24
CA LEU A 137 -8.30 -0.94 15.10
C LEU A 137 -9.42 -1.94 14.83
N ALA A 138 -10.66 -1.47 14.70
CA ALA A 138 -11.79 -2.33 14.33
C ALA A 138 -11.54 -2.98 12.97
N ALA A 139 -11.22 -2.19 11.93
CA ALA A 139 -10.92 -2.70 10.60
C ALA A 139 -9.76 -3.70 10.61
N SER A 140 -8.69 -3.43 11.35
CA SER A 140 -7.54 -4.33 11.50
C SER A 140 -7.92 -5.61 12.24
N PHE A 141 -8.73 -5.52 13.29
CA PHE A 141 -9.26 -6.68 14.01
C PHE A 141 -10.12 -7.54 13.09
N PHE A 142 -11.02 -6.94 12.31
CA PHE A 142 -11.81 -7.66 11.32
C PHE A 142 -10.91 -8.31 10.27
N ALA A 143 -9.95 -7.57 9.71
CA ALA A 143 -9.03 -8.08 8.71
C ALA A 143 -8.14 -9.23 9.21
N MET A 144 -7.70 -9.20 10.47
CA MET A 144 -6.88 -10.26 11.07
C MET A 144 -7.69 -11.45 11.59
N THR A 145 -8.87 -11.21 12.18
CA THR A 145 -9.70 -12.27 12.78
C THR A 145 -10.48 -13.03 11.72
N PHE A 146 -11.08 -12.30 10.78
CA PHE A 146 -11.67 -12.92 9.60
C PHE A 146 -10.62 -13.23 8.54
N GLY A 147 -9.40 -12.69 8.71
CA GLY A 147 -8.07 -13.28 8.39
C GLY A 147 -7.75 -13.60 6.93
N GLN A 148 -8.76 -13.64 6.10
CA GLN A 148 -8.75 -14.14 4.74
C GLN A 148 -9.56 -13.19 3.85
N ILE A 149 -9.87 -11.93 4.25
CA ILE A 149 -10.70 -11.02 3.41
C ILE A 149 -10.12 -10.92 1.98
N ARG A 150 -8.79 -11.05 1.83
CA ARG A 150 -8.11 -11.38 0.57
C ARG A 150 -6.66 -11.86 0.81
N GLN A 151 -6.35 -13.12 0.54
CA GLN A 151 -4.99 -13.65 0.38
C GLN A 151 -4.80 -14.04 -1.08
N ASP A 152 -4.04 -13.20 -1.79
CA ASP A 152 -3.65 -13.48 -3.17
C ASP A 152 -2.39 -14.35 -3.13
N SER A 153 -2.47 -15.57 -3.67
CA SER A 153 -1.30 -16.41 -3.91
C SER A 153 -1.05 -16.54 -5.42
N ILE A 154 0.21 -16.42 -5.83
CA ILE A 154 0.59 -16.58 -7.23
C ILE A 154 0.77 -18.07 -7.49
N VAL A 155 -0.15 -18.64 -8.28
CA VAL A 155 -0.18 -20.07 -8.59
C VAL A 155 0.74 -20.38 -9.77
N ASN A 156 0.69 -19.55 -10.81
CA ASN A 156 1.43 -19.79 -12.04
C ASN A 156 1.81 -18.49 -12.75
N ARG A 157 2.89 -18.52 -13.52
CA ARG A 157 3.34 -17.44 -14.41
C ARG A 157 3.68 -18.01 -15.79
N VAL A 158 3.08 -17.48 -16.84
CA VAL A 158 3.31 -17.91 -18.23
C VAL A 158 3.74 -16.71 -19.08
N MET A 159 4.97 -16.75 -19.57
CA MET A 159 5.57 -15.67 -20.35
C MET A 159 5.20 -15.78 -21.84
N SER A 160 4.95 -14.66 -22.50
CA SER A 160 4.74 -14.61 -23.95
C SER A 160 6.00 -15.03 -24.71
N PRO A 161 5.90 -15.53 -25.96
CA PRO A 161 7.06 -15.96 -26.74
C PRO A 161 8.14 -14.88 -26.90
N ASN A 162 7.73 -13.63 -27.17
CA ASN A 162 8.62 -12.47 -27.24
C ASN A 162 9.01 -11.86 -25.87
N ARG A 163 8.49 -12.39 -24.75
CA ARG A 163 8.70 -11.90 -23.38
C ARG A 163 8.19 -10.50 -23.08
N SER A 164 7.36 -9.91 -23.95
CA SER A 164 6.74 -8.60 -23.72
C SER A 164 5.67 -8.63 -22.63
N TYR A 165 5.05 -9.79 -22.39
CA TYR A 165 3.98 -9.97 -21.41
C TYR A 165 4.22 -11.20 -20.53
N THR A 166 3.75 -11.12 -19.29
CA THR A 166 3.67 -12.28 -18.39
C THR A 166 2.25 -12.41 -17.88
N ALA A 167 1.59 -13.54 -18.18
CA ALA A 167 0.32 -13.88 -17.57
C ALA A 167 0.58 -14.46 -16.17
N VAL A 168 -0.09 -13.92 -15.17
CA VAL A 168 0.05 -14.30 -13.76
C VAL A 168 -1.31 -14.79 -13.27
N VAL A 169 -1.36 -16.05 -12.87
CA VAL A 169 -2.55 -16.63 -12.22
C VAL A 169 -2.46 -16.41 -10.74
N ILE A 170 -3.51 -15.81 -10.21
CA ILE A 170 -3.64 -15.50 -8.81
C ILE A 170 -4.85 -16.25 -8.28
N ASP A 171 -4.63 -17.08 -7.28
CA ASP A 171 -5.70 -17.58 -6.42
C ASP A 171 -5.98 -16.51 -5.37
N SER A 172 -7.15 -15.88 -5.46
CA SER A 172 -7.60 -14.83 -4.55
C SER A 172 -8.56 -15.46 -3.53
N ASP A 173 -8.03 -15.90 -2.39
CA ASP A 173 -8.81 -16.41 -1.26
C ASP A 173 -9.41 -15.25 -0.46
N GLN A 174 -10.73 -15.12 -0.43
CA GLN A 174 -11.48 -14.11 0.34
C GLN A 174 -12.10 -14.69 1.64
N GLY A 175 -11.70 -15.90 2.02
CA GLY A 175 -12.07 -16.55 3.27
C GLY A 175 -13.52 -16.95 3.31
N ALA A 176 -14.23 -16.49 4.35
CA ALA A 176 -15.67 -16.74 4.49
C ALA A 176 -16.51 -16.12 3.36
N LEU A 177 -15.93 -15.23 2.53
CA LEU A 177 -16.57 -14.66 1.35
C LEU A 177 -16.32 -15.50 0.08
N GLY A 178 -15.60 -16.62 0.17
CA GLY A 178 -15.22 -17.47 -0.95
C GLY A 178 -13.87 -17.07 -1.53
N GLY A 179 -13.72 -17.17 -2.84
CA GLY A 179 -12.50 -16.77 -3.53
C GLY A 179 -12.73 -16.73 -5.05
N ASN A 180 -11.72 -16.35 -5.80
CA ASN A 180 -11.76 -16.34 -7.26
C ASN A 180 -10.39 -16.68 -7.85
N THR A 181 -10.38 -17.26 -9.04
CA THR A 181 -9.16 -17.37 -9.85
C THR A 181 -9.06 -16.14 -10.75
N LEU A 182 -7.96 -15.40 -10.67
CA LEU A 182 -7.71 -14.20 -11.48
C LEU A 182 -6.56 -14.45 -12.44
N VAL A 183 -6.66 -13.89 -13.64
CA VAL A 183 -5.50 -13.80 -14.56
C VAL A 183 -5.21 -12.34 -14.83
N ASP A 184 -4.07 -11.90 -14.31
CA ASP A 184 -3.51 -10.58 -14.51
C ASP A 184 -2.37 -10.67 -15.53
N ILE A 185 -2.21 -9.65 -16.36
CA ILE A 185 -1.10 -9.52 -17.31
C ILE A 185 -0.16 -8.44 -16.81
N GLU A 186 1.09 -8.83 -16.59
CA GLU A 186 2.23 -7.93 -16.39
C GLU A 186 2.80 -7.50 -17.76
N HIS A 187 2.85 -6.19 -18.00
CA HIS A 187 3.43 -5.60 -19.21
C HIS A 187 4.94 -5.37 -19.04
N ASN A 188 5.76 -6.37 -19.34
CA ASN A 188 7.20 -6.36 -19.05
C ASN A 188 7.95 -5.20 -19.74
N ALA A 189 7.49 -4.74 -20.91
CA ALA A 189 8.08 -3.60 -21.61
C ALA A 189 7.91 -2.26 -20.86
N SER A 190 6.92 -2.17 -19.96
CA SER A 190 6.67 -1.00 -19.11
C SER A 190 7.41 -1.07 -17.76
N GLU A 191 8.22 -2.10 -17.54
CA GLU A 191 8.87 -2.32 -16.26
C GLU A 191 9.88 -1.22 -15.93
N ILE A 192 9.66 -0.54 -14.80
CA ILE A 192 10.60 0.41 -14.23
C ILE A 192 11.15 -0.19 -12.93
N ASN A 193 12.41 -0.62 -13.00
CA ASN A 193 13.11 -1.16 -11.84
C ASN A 193 13.41 -0.04 -10.83
N VAL A 194 13.01 -0.26 -9.59
CA VAL A 194 13.31 0.60 -8.44
C VAL A 194 14.00 -0.22 -7.37
N TRP A 195 14.62 0.45 -6.39
CA TRP A 195 15.64 -0.19 -5.55
C TRP A 195 15.18 -1.46 -4.80
N PHE A 196 13.89 -1.59 -4.48
CA PHE A 196 13.33 -2.71 -3.69
C PHE A 196 12.19 -3.46 -4.40
N GLY A 197 12.00 -3.19 -5.69
CA GLY A 197 10.88 -3.74 -6.45
C GLY A 197 10.83 -3.19 -7.86
N ARG A 198 9.70 -3.39 -8.54
CA ARG A 198 9.50 -2.91 -9.90
C ARG A 198 8.10 -2.36 -10.07
N PHE A 199 8.00 -1.20 -10.71
CA PHE A 199 6.72 -0.70 -11.21
C PHE A 199 6.43 -1.40 -12.53
N ILE A 200 5.23 -1.94 -12.66
CA ILE A 200 4.79 -2.59 -13.87
C ILE A 200 3.30 -2.33 -14.08
N LYS A 201 2.90 -2.09 -15.32
CA LYS A 201 1.49 -1.99 -15.67
C LYS A 201 0.84 -3.36 -15.57
N ILE A 202 -0.32 -3.42 -14.93
CA ILE A 202 -1.09 -4.66 -14.76
C ILE A 202 -2.48 -4.51 -15.36
N THR A 203 -2.87 -5.45 -16.23
CA THR A 203 -4.21 -5.54 -16.80
C THR A 203 -4.87 -6.86 -16.39
N LYS A 204 -6.05 -6.81 -15.78
CA LYS A 204 -6.84 -8.02 -15.52
C LYS A 204 -7.58 -8.44 -16.77
N VAL A 205 -7.36 -9.69 -17.21
CA VAL A 205 -8.01 -10.23 -18.42
C VAL A 205 -9.04 -11.31 -18.11
N TYR A 206 -9.00 -11.89 -16.92
CA TYR A 206 -9.92 -12.96 -16.53
C TYR A 206 -10.27 -12.95 -15.05
N THR A 207 -11.48 -13.39 -14.75
CA THR A 207 -11.98 -13.70 -13.40
C THR A 207 -12.86 -14.93 -13.52
N GLY A 208 -12.49 -15.98 -12.80
CA GLY A 208 -13.20 -17.25 -12.75
C GLY A 208 -13.41 -17.71 -11.31
N GLU A 209 -13.92 -18.93 -11.18
CA GLU A 209 -14.35 -19.48 -9.90
C GLU A 209 -13.16 -19.81 -8.99
N TRP A 210 -13.43 -19.91 -7.68
CA TRP A 210 -12.40 -20.31 -6.72
C TRP A 210 -11.92 -21.74 -7.00
N GLY A 211 -10.60 -21.95 -7.01
CA GLY A 211 -10.00 -23.26 -7.31
C GLY A 211 -9.95 -23.62 -8.78
N GLU A 212 -10.49 -22.79 -9.70
CA GLU A 212 -10.44 -23.06 -11.14
C GLU A 212 -9.00 -23.19 -11.66
N PHE A 213 -8.04 -22.53 -11.02
CA PHE A 213 -6.62 -22.59 -11.36
C PHE A 213 -6.05 -24.02 -11.47
N ASP A 214 -6.60 -25.01 -10.75
CA ASP A 214 -6.14 -26.41 -10.81
C ASP A 214 -6.47 -27.09 -12.14
N THR A 215 -7.53 -26.65 -12.80
CA THR A 215 -8.02 -27.23 -14.07
C THR A 215 -7.85 -26.28 -15.25
N MET A 216 -7.44 -25.04 -15.00
CA MET A 216 -7.24 -24.01 -15.99
C MET A 216 -6.04 -24.34 -16.89
N SER A 217 -6.27 -24.39 -18.20
CA SER A 217 -5.20 -24.43 -19.19
C SER A 217 -4.90 -23.02 -19.68
N MET A 218 -3.62 -22.64 -19.69
CA MET A 218 -3.17 -21.38 -20.28
C MET A 218 -2.03 -21.59 -21.25
N GLU A 219 -2.15 -21.00 -22.42
CA GLU A 219 -1.10 -21.00 -23.43
C GLU A 219 -1.15 -19.71 -24.25
N TRP A 220 0.01 -19.25 -24.69
CA TRP A 220 0.09 -18.12 -25.62
C TRP A 220 -0.11 -18.65 -27.05
N LYS A 221 -1.13 -18.13 -27.75
CA LYS A 221 -1.33 -18.43 -29.18
C LYS A 221 -0.28 -17.72 -30.04
N ASN A 222 0.06 -16.51 -29.65
CA ASN A 222 1.05 -15.63 -30.26
C ASN A 222 1.56 -14.64 -29.19
N ASP A 223 2.27 -13.59 -29.63
CA ASP A 223 2.87 -12.61 -28.73
C ASP A 223 1.89 -11.73 -27.94
N SER A 224 0.64 -11.56 -28.39
CA SER A 224 -0.34 -10.63 -27.82
C SER A 224 -1.72 -11.25 -27.59
N THR A 225 -1.85 -12.57 -27.70
CA THR A 225 -3.09 -13.31 -27.51
C THR A 225 -2.87 -14.49 -26.58
N LEU A 226 -3.48 -14.41 -25.41
CA LEU A 226 -3.50 -15.49 -24.41
C LEU A 226 -4.74 -16.36 -24.64
N LEU A 227 -4.56 -17.68 -24.60
CA LEU A 227 -5.66 -18.64 -24.55
C LEU A 227 -5.85 -19.09 -23.10
N ILE A 228 -7.06 -18.88 -22.58
CA ILE A 228 -7.50 -19.40 -21.28
C ILE A 228 -8.62 -20.40 -21.56
N ASN A 229 -8.44 -21.67 -21.23
CA ASN A 229 -9.38 -22.76 -21.52
C ASN A 229 -9.83 -22.77 -23.01
N GLY A 230 -8.89 -22.50 -23.92
CA GLY A 230 -9.13 -22.43 -25.37
C GLY A 230 -9.81 -21.15 -25.88
N LYS A 231 -10.21 -20.23 -25.01
CA LYS A 231 -10.79 -18.93 -25.38
C LYS A 231 -9.70 -17.87 -25.50
N SER A 232 -9.74 -17.08 -26.58
CA SER A 232 -8.74 -16.03 -26.86
C SER A 232 -9.02 -14.73 -26.12
N TYR A 233 -7.96 -14.16 -25.55
CA TYR A 233 -7.92 -12.86 -24.88
C TYR A 233 -6.78 -12.03 -25.48
N GLU A 234 -7.11 -10.90 -26.09
CA GLU A 234 -6.13 -9.94 -26.60
C GLU A 234 -5.63 -9.04 -25.47
N VAL A 235 -4.35 -8.66 -25.54
CA VAL A 235 -3.62 -8.09 -24.41
C VAL A 235 -3.06 -6.67 -24.67
N ASP A 236 -3.50 -6.05 -25.78
CA ASP A 236 -3.15 -4.67 -26.18
C ASP A 236 -3.79 -3.59 -25.29
#